data_AF-A0A959VZW0-F1
#
_entry.id   AF-A0A959VZW0-F1
#
_cell.length_a   1.000
_cell.length_b   1.000
_cell.length_c   1.000
_cell.angle_alpha   90.00
_cell.angle_beta   90.00
_cell.angle_gamma   90.00
#
_symmetry.space_group_name_H-M   'P 1'
#
loop_
_entity.id
_entity.type
_entity.pdbx_description
1 polymer ?
#
loop_
_entity_poly.entity_id
_entity_poly.type
_entity_poly.pdbx_seq_one_letter_code
_entity_poly.pdbx_strand_id
1 'polypeptide(L)'
;YEEKTRYIVALRNLTDKDGNPLAAPNAFRYYRDQVKSGKPKIEARRDHFESIFRTLKKAGIKRGDLYLAWDFTTASNENNYKRALSMRDRAFAELGDTNLGDQVVQGDAPQFTIDSVQTFTPVQNAQIARKIKGTFEVPCFLEPSCGPGGTMNLNEDEVPTRNGDYTANMECIVPQVAVAPNAEKTRPMVFGHGLFGDASGVSGGPNPPLAQTGMTLCATDEIGMSNSDVVQVMTTALPDLSNFDVLADRLAQALINELFLARLMFHPDGLGSHPAFRNGDGFTNGDDSLIRTDDVFYMGASQGGILGGPLTAISPDFTQSSLLVGAMTYSILLPRSTNYDLYKVLLYDSYRDEMSHPLLLQLMQMLWDRSEPNGYAHVMTDNPPPDTPPHRITLQVALGDHQVSNFTSDTMARTLDMKTNQIPVDPGRWPDYDVLWNVPRLTSADFPYRGNNVIYFDGGPPRPEPGNPSKTIGTDPPPLINQPNRVAQDPHGAPGGASLAIAQTSTFLQPNGYISDLCPTSACYGDAWDGSLP
;
A
#
# COMPACT_ATOMS: atom_id res chain seq x y z
N TYR A 1 9.66 -4.56 -15.71
CA TYR A 1 9.33 -4.53 -17.15
C TYR A 1 9.44 -3.09 -17.62
N GLU A 2 9.81 -2.84 -18.87
CA GLU A 2 9.74 -1.51 -19.48
C GLU A 2 8.26 -1.12 -19.68
N GLU A 3 7.94 0.16 -19.51
CA GLU A 3 6.60 0.69 -19.76
C GLU A 3 6.25 0.69 -21.26
N LYS A 4 4.96 0.73 -21.60
CA LYS A 4 4.47 0.82 -22.99
C LYS A 4 5.08 -0.23 -23.94
N THR A 5 5.43 -1.40 -23.43
CA THR A 5 6.22 -2.41 -24.14
C THR A 5 5.48 -3.73 -24.23
N ARG A 6 5.50 -4.32 -25.43
CA ARG A 6 4.90 -5.63 -25.68
C ARG A 6 5.85 -6.75 -25.30
N TYR A 7 5.43 -7.60 -24.37
CA TYR A 7 6.14 -8.80 -23.96
C TYR A 7 5.44 -10.05 -24.49
N ILE A 8 6.22 -11.06 -24.87
CA ILE A 8 5.72 -12.41 -25.16
C ILE A 8 6.22 -13.34 -24.06
N VAL A 9 5.30 -14.00 -23.38
CA VAL A 9 5.61 -15.09 -22.45
C VAL A 9 5.55 -16.40 -23.21
N ALA A 10 6.60 -17.22 -23.06
CA ALA A 10 6.70 -18.54 -23.67
C ALA A 10 7.02 -19.58 -22.61
N LEU A 11 6.05 -20.43 -22.29
CA LEU A 11 6.25 -21.60 -21.44
C LEU A 11 6.67 -22.79 -22.30
N ARG A 12 7.79 -23.41 -21.96
CA ARG A 12 8.40 -24.52 -22.72
C ARG A 12 9.00 -25.54 -21.77
N ASN A 13 9.12 -26.78 -22.24
CA ASN A 13 9.77 -27.88 -21.51
C ASN A 13 9.24 -28.08 -20.08
N LEU A 14 7.95 -27.80 -19.85
CA LEU A 14 7.34 -28.05 -18.55
C LEU A 14 7.19 -29.55 -18.35
N THR A 15 7.50 -30.02 -17.15
CA THR A 15 7.33 -31.42 -16.75
C THR A 15 6.37 -31.52 -15.57
N ASP A 16 5.74 -32.69 -15.41
CA ASP A 16 5.04 -33.04 -14.18
C ASP A 16 6.05 -33.35 -13.05
N LYS A 17 5.51 -33.68 -11.87
CA LYS A 17 6.30 -34.06 -10.68
C LYS A 17 7.16 -35.32 -10.89
N ASP A 18 6.83 -36.15 -11.87
CA ASP A 18 7.52 -37.40 -12.19
C ASP A 18 8.53 -37.19 -13.35
N GLY A 19 8.69 -35.95 -13.83
CA GLY A 19 9.62 -35.58 -14.90
C GLY A 19 9.09 -35.80 -16.31
N ASN A 20 7.82 -36.18 -16.49
CA ASN A 20 7.25 -36.38 -17.82
C ASN A 20 6.88 -35.04 -18.47
N PRO A 21 7.14 -34.83 -19.78
CA PRO A 21 6.75 -33.62 -20.48
C PRO A 21 5.24 -33.38 -20.45
N LEU A 22 4.82 -32.16 -20.10
CA LEU A 22 3.43 -31.75 -20.16
C LEU A 22 3.01 -31.42 -21.59
N ALA A 23 1.88 -31.98 -22.04
CA ALA A 23 1.28 -31.64 -23.31
C ALA A 23 0.66 -30.24 -23.28
N ALA A 24 0.77 -29.48 -24.39
CA ALA A 24 0.14 -28.18 -24.49
C ALA A 24 -1.39 -28.26 -24.31
N PRO A 25 -2.02 -27.25 -23.70
CA PRO A 25 -3.47 -27.21 -23.53
C PRO A 25 -4.22 -27.28 -24.88
N ASN A 26 -5.34 -28.01 -24.91
CA ASN A 26 -6.11 -28.26 -26.14
C ASN A 26 -6.49 -26.97 -26.89
N ALA A 27 -6.87 -25.91 -26.18
CA ALA A 27 -7.21 -24.63 -26.79
C ALA A 27 -6.02 -23.97 -27.51
N PHE A 28 -4.81 -24.07 -26.94
CA PHE A 28 -3.60 -23.51 -27.53
C PHE A 28 -3.13 -24.31 -28.76
N ARG A 29 -3.39 -25.62 -28.78
CA ARG A 29 -3.02 -26.51 -29.89
C ARG A 29 -3.69 -26.16 -31.21
N TYR A 30 -4.89 -25.56 -31.22
CA TYR A 30 -5.49 -25.03 -32.46
C TYR A 30 -4.56 -24.03 -33.16
N TYR A 31 -3.88 -23.21 -32.36
CA TYR A 31 -2.85 -22.32 -32.86
C TYR A 31 -1.55 -23.10 -33.03
N ARG A 32 -0.91 -23.57 -31.96
CA ARG A 32 0.43 -24.21 -32.01
C ARG A 32 0.58 -25.31 -33.07
N ASP A 33 -0.40 -26.17 -33.25
CA ASP A 33 -0.30 -27.34 -34.15
C ASP A 33 -0.97 -27.09 -35.52
N GLN A 34 -1.40 -25.85 -35.79
CA GLN A 34 -2.05 -25.45 -37.05
C GLN A 34 -3.34 -26.25 -37.37
N VAL A 35 -4.03 -26.73 -36.34
CA VAL A 35 -5.29 -27.48 -36.49
C VAL A 35 -6.43 -26.52 -36.82
N LYS A 36 -7.09 -26.67 -37.97
CA LYS A 36 -8.27 -25.88 -38.37
C LYS A 36 -9.44 -26.08 -37.38
N SER A 37 -10.19 -25.02 -37.12
CA SER A 37 -11.39 -25.05 -36.29
C SER A 37 -12.60 -24.55 -37.08
N GLY A 38 -13.76 -25.17 -36.86
CA GLY A 38 -15.03 -24.63 -37.36
C GLY A 38 -15.57 -23.44 -36.57
N LYS A 39 -14.91 -23.06 -35.46
CA LYS A 39 -15.36 -21.95 -34.59
C LYS A 39 -14.74 -20.62 -35.04
N PRO A 40 -15.53 -19.63 -35.51
CA PRO A 40 -15.01 -18.36 -36.00
C PRO A 40 -14.14 -17.59 -34.98
N LYS A 41 -14.48 -17.64 -33.69
CA LYS A 41 -13.71 -16.99 -32.61
C LYS A 41 -12.27 -17.52 -32.48
N ILE A 42 -12.03 -18.78 -32.83
CA ILE A 42 -10.68 -19.37 -32.82
C ILE A 42 -9.93 -18.90 -34.07
N GLU A 43 -10.55 -19.01 -35.24
CA GLU A 43 -9.93 -18.59 -36.51
C GLU A 43 -9.55 -17.11 -36.50
N ALA A 44 -10.37 -16.24 -35.88
CA ALA A 44 -10.11 -14.81 -35.74
C ALA A 44 -8.82 -14.46 -34.97
N ARG A 45 -8.29 -15.37 -34.13
CA ARG A 45 -7.05 -15.14 -33.36
C ARG A 45 -5.80 -15.70 -34.06
N ARG A 46 -5.92 -16.39 -35.20
CA ARG A 46 -4.79 -17.07 -35.84
C ARG A 46 -3.66 -16.13 -36.21
N ASP A 47 -3.96 -15.03 -36.90
CA ASP A 47 -2.93 -14.11 -37.38
C ASP A 47 -2.11 -13.50 -36.24
N HIS A 48 -2.77 -13.23 -35.12
CA HIS A 48 -2.15 -12.78 -33.89
C HIS A 48 -1.17 -13.84 -33.33
N PHE A 49 -1.58 -15.10 -33.18
CA PHE A 49 -0.68 -16.17 -32.73
C PHE A 49 0.44 -16.46 -33.73
N GLU A 50 0.19 -16.38 -35.03
CA GLU A 50 1.24 -16.50 -36.05
C GLU A 50 2.29 -15.37 -35.91
N SER A 51 1.87 -14.17 -35.50
CA SER A 51 2.79 -13.07 -35.17
C SER A 51 3.67 -13.40 -33.96
N ILE A 52 3.08 -13.96 -32.89
CA ILE A 52 3.81 -14.44 -31.70
C ILE A 52 4.84 -15.51 -32.11
N PHE A 53 4.42 -16.53 -32.86
CA PHE A 53 5.33 -17.61 -33.27
C PHE A 53 6.45 -17.14 -34.19
N ARG A 54 6.20 -16.20 -35.11
CA ARG A 54 7.26 -15.59 -35.94
C ARG A 54 8.29 -14.86 -35.08
N THR A 55 7.83 -14.14 -34.06
CA THR A 55 8.71 -13.39 -33.14
C THR A 55 9.54 -14.35 -32.29
N LEU A 56 8.91 -15.35 -31.69
CA LEU A 56 9.59 -16.40 -30.91
C LEU A 56 10.62 -17.17 -31.75
N LYS A 57 10.31 -17.47 -33.01
CA LYS A 57 11.25 -18.13 -33.93
C LYS A 57 12.52 -17.31 -34.15
N LYS A 58 12.41 -15.97 -34.25
CA LYS A 58 13.58 -15.07 -34.37
C LYS A 58 14.45 -15.11 -33.11
N ALA A 59 13.84 -15.35 -31.94
CA ALA A 59 14.53 -15.56 -30.66
C ALA A 59 15.00 -17.03 -30.45
N GLY A 60 14.94 -17.88 -31.49
CA GLY A 60 15.38 -19.27 -31.41
C GLY A 60 14.41 -20.25 -30.71
N ILE A 61 13.18 -19.82 -30.40
CA ILE A 61 12.17 -20.66 -29.76
C ILE A 61 11.27 -21.27 -30.84
N LYS A 62 11.26 -22.60 -30.96
CA LYS A 62 10.43 -23.28 -31.97
C LYS A 62 9.00 -23.40 -31.47
N ARG A 63 8.05 -23.23 -32.40
CA ARG A 63 6.61 -23.38 -32.16
C ARG A 63 6.24 -24.72 -31.51
N GLY A 64 6.87 -25.81 -31.93
CA GLY A 64 6.60 -27.16 -31.41
C GLY A 64 7.03 -27.38 -29.96
N ASP A 65 7.96 -26.56 -29.45
CA ASP A 65 8.52 -26.69 -28.10
C ASP A 65 7.63 -25.99 -27.05
N LEU A 66 6.61 -25.25 -27.50
CA LEU A 66 5.76 -24.46 -26.63
C LEU A 66 4.70 -25.33 -25.94
N TYR A 67 4.63 -25.23 -24.62
CA TYR A 67 3.47 -25.63 -23.84
C TYR A 67 2.35 -24.60 -23.98
N LEU A 68 2.68 -23.31 -23.80
CA LEU A 68 1.76 -22.18 -23.90
C LEU A 68 2.54 -20.92 -24.27
N ALA A 69 1.94 -20.01 -25.03
CA ALA A 69 2.47 -18.67 -25.24
C ALA A 69 1.34 -17.65 -25.33
N TRP A 70 1.60 -16.45 -24.83
CA TRP A 70 0.72 -15.29 -24.95
C TRP A 70 1.57 -14.03 -24.90
N ASP A 71 0.99 -12.90 -25.24
CA ASP A 71 1.60 -11.60 -25.12
C ASP A 71 0.71 -10.65 -24.32
N PHE A 72 1.34 -9.61 -23.80
CA PHE A 72 0.67 -8.49 -23.16
C PHE A 72 1.49 -7.22 -23.41
N THR A 73 0.86 -6.06 -23.24
CA THR A 73 1.52 -4.77 -23.30
C THR A 73 1.46 -4.15 -21.92
N THR A 74 2.58 -3.67 -21.41
CA THR A 74 2.62 -2.91 -20.16
C THR A 74 1.97 -1.54 -20.34
N ALA A 75 1.32 -1.04 -19.30
CA ALA A 75 0.80 0.33 -19.29
C ALA A 75 1.94 1.35 -19.45
N SER A 76 1.61 2.56 -19.91
CA SER A 76 2.52 3.69 -19.81
C SER A 76 2.39 4.36 -18.44
N ASN A 77 3.49 4.94 -18.00
CA ASN A 77 3.59 5.89 -16.91
C ASN A 77 2.56 7.02 -17.06
N GLU A 78 2.40 7.53 -18.29
CA GLU A 78 1.39 8.54 -18.61
C GLU A 78 -0.05 8.05 -18.27
N ASN A 79 -0.42 6.81 -18.62
CA ASN A 79 -1.74 6.28 -18.29
C ASN A 79 -1.96 6.13 -16.78
N ASN A 80 -0.91 5.75 -16.05
CA ASN A 80 -1.03 5.43 -14.64
C ASN A 80 -1.11 6.68 -13.77
N TYR A 81 -0.21 7.66 -13.98
CA TYR A 81 -0.05 8.74 -13.00
C TYR A 81 -0.09 10.16 -13.53
N LYS A 82 -0.28 10.39 -14.85
CA LYS A 82 -0.43 11.77 -15.40
C LYS A 82 -1.50 12.58 -14.67
N ARG A 83 -2.64 11.95 -14.34
CA ARG A 83 -3.76 12.61 -13.66
C ARG A 83 -3.39 13.01 -12.23
N ALA A 84 -2.82 12.07 -11.46
CA ALA A 84 -2.40 12.33 -10.08
C ALA A 84 -1.31 13.39 -10.00
N LEU A 85 -0.30 13.34 -10.89
CA LEU A 85 0.73 14.39 -10.96
C LEU A 85 0.13 15.75 -11.32
N SER A 86 -0.76 15.81 -12.31
CA SER A 86 -1.42 17.07 -12.68
C SER A 86 -2.25 17.65 -11.53
N MET A 87 -2.91 16.81 -10.73
CA MET A 87 -3.63 17.24 -9.53
C MET A 87 -2.65 17.78 -8.48
N ARG A 88 -1.60 17.03 -8.17
CA ARG A 88 -0.55 17.42 -7.21
C ARG A 88 0.09 18.75 -7.59
N ASP A 89 0.65 18.84 -8.80
CA ASP A 89 1.46 19.99 -9.20
C ASP A 89 0.62 21.28 -9.21
N ARG A 90 -0.63 21.21 -9.67
CA ARG A 90 -1.56 22.35 -9.62
C ARG A 90 -1.96 22.70 -8.19
N ALA A 91 -2.22 21.70 -7.35
CA ALA A 91 -2.62 21.94 -5.97
C ALA A 91 -1.50 22.60 -5.16
N PHE A 92 -0.26 22.14 -5.28
CA PHE A 92 0.86 22.78 -4.59
C PHE A 92 1.24 24.15 -5.21
N ALA A 93 1.06 24.33 -6.52
CA ALA A 93 1.24 25.65 -7.13
C ALA A 93 0.25 26.70 -6.57
N GLU A 94 -0.96 26.29 -6.17
CA GLU A 94 -1.91 27.17 -5.47
C GLU A 94 -1.45 27.55 -4.07
N LEU A 95 -0.66 26.71 -3.40
CA LEU A 95 0.04 27.07 -2.16
C LEU A 95 1.25 27.99 -2.42
N GLY A 96 1.68 28.15 -3.67
CA GLY A 96 2.85 28.94 -4.04
C GLY A 96 4.15 28.13 -4.17
N ASP A 97 4.06 26.80 -4.18
CA ASP A 97 5.20 25.90 -4.40
C ASP A 97 5.17 25.32 -5.81
N THR A 98 6.17 25.65 -6.62
CA THR A 98 6.26 25.26 -8.04
C THR A 98 7.51 24.43 -8.35
N ASN A 99 8.31 24.08 -7.33
CA ASN A 99 9.52 23.27 -7.50
C ASN A 99 9.56 22.10 -6.52
N LEU A 100 8.59 21.20 -6.64
CA LEU A 100 8.37 20.13 -5.67
C LEU A 100 9.51 19.11 -5.56
N GLY A 101 10.41 19.06 -6.54
CA GLY A 101 11.55 18.14 -6.56
C GLY A 101 12.76 18.58 -5.73
N ASP A 102 12.81 19.82 -5.22
CA ASP A 102 13.97 20.34 -4.48
C ASP A 102 13.92 20.08 -2.97
N GLN A 103 12.80 19.54 -2.47
CA GLN A 103 12.51 19.30 -1.06
C GLN A 103 12.58 20.56 -0.18
N VAL A 104 12.39 21.75 -0.77
CA VAL A 104 12.31 23.02 -0.07
C VAL A 104 10.88 23.50 -0.08
N VAL A 105 10.26 23.51 1.09
CA VAL A 105 8.92 24.05 1.27
C VAL A 105 8.88 25.54 0.91
N GLN A 106 8.02 25.89 -0.04
CA GLN A 106 7.72 27.26 -0.45
C GLN A 106 6.23 27.57 -0.24
N GLY A 107 5.91 28.86 -0.25
CA GLY A 107 4.53 29.33 -0.23
C GLY A 107 3.87 29.29 1.14
N ASP A 108 2.55 29.12 1.13
CA ASP A 108 1.68 29.14 2.31
C ASP A 108 1.37 27.72 2.79
N ALA A 109 1.10 27.58 4.10
CA ALA A 109 0.52 26.34 4.64
C ALA A 109 -0.94 26.18 4.16
N PRO A 110 -1.41 24.93 3.97
CA PRO A 110 -2.84 24.67 3.83
C PRO A 110 -3.65 25.32 4.95
N GLN A 111 -4.79 25.93 4.61
CA GLN A 111 -5.67 26.54 5.61
C GLN A 111 -6.32 25.44 6.44
N PHE A 112 -6.36 25.62 7.76
CA PHE A 112 -6.86 24.61 8.68
C PHE A 112 -7.63 25.21 9.86
N THR A 113 -8.51 24.38 10.44
CA THR A 113 -9.26 24.67 11.66
C THR A 113 -9.09 23.54 12.65
N ILE A 114 -8.97 23.86 13.95
CA ILE A 114 -9.02 22.87 15.03
C ILE A 114 -10.40 22.91 15.68
N ASP A 115 -11.13 21.81 15.55
CA ASP A 115 -12.50 21.68 16.06
C ASP A 115 -12.51 21.26 17.54
N SER A 116 -11.58 20.38 17.93
CA SER A 116 -11.50 19.93 19.32
C SER A 116 -10.10 19.48 19.73
N VAL A 117 -9.77 19.71 20.99
CA VAL A 117 -8.58 19.20 21.66
C VAL A 117 -9.02 18.48 22.92
N GLN A 118 -8.70 17.19 23.02
CA GLN A 118 -8.88 16.40 24.22
C GLN A 118 -7.51 16.10 24.85
N THR A 119 -7.29 16.59 26.06
CA THR A 119 -6.04 16.40 26.80
C THR A 119 -6.16 15.26 27.82
N PHE A 120 -5.07 14.52 28.03
CA PHE A 120 -5.01 13.42 28.99
C PHE A 120 -3.78 13.54 29.89
N THR A 121 -4.00 13.36 31.19
CA THR A 121 -2.89 13.07 32.13
C THR A 121 -2.32 11.68 31.86
N PRO A 122 -1.07 11.38 32.27
CA PRO A 122 -0.51 10.03 32.15
C PRO A 122 -1.34 8.93 32.82
N VAL A 123 -2.12 9.27 33.85
CA VAL A 123 -3.03 8.34 34.52
C VAL A 123 -4.27 8.04 33.67
N GLN A 124 -4.80 9.03 32.94
CA GLN A 124 -5.96 8.85 32.06
C GLN A 124 -5.57 8.14 30.76
N ASN A 125 -4.39 8.45 30.22
CA ASN A 125 -3.82 7.78 29.06
C ASN A 125 -2.29 7.84 29.12
N ALA A 126 -1.66 6.69 29.30
CA ALA A 126 -0.20 6.60 29.48
C ALA A 126 0.61 6.94 28.22
N GLN A 127 -0.01 6.93 27.03
CA GLN A 127 0.70 7.08 25.74
C GLN A 127 0.29 8.32 24.97
N ILE A 128 -0.93 8.81 25.11
CA ILE A 128 -1.42 9.97 24.37
C ILE A 128 -1.65 11.11 25.35
N ALA A 129 -1.02 12.27 25.09
CA ALA A 129 -1.27 13.51 25.81
C ALA A 129 -2.43 14.30 25.22
N ARG A 130 -2.55 14.32 23.89
CA ARG A 130 -3.63 15.04 23.20
C ARG A 130 -4.19 14.22 22.04
N LYS A 131 -5.52 14.19 21.93
CA LYS A 131 -6.24 13.85 20.70
C LYS A 131 -6.84 15.11 20.13
N ILE A 132 -6.58 15.40 18.87
CA ILE A 132 -6.94 16.65 18.22
C ILE A 132 -7.75 16.31 16.97
N LYS A 133 -8.88 16.97 16.78
CA LYS A 133 -9.68 16.88 15.56
C LYS A 133 -9.79 18.24 14.90
N GLY A 134 -9.77 18.25 13.59
CA GLY A 134 -9.89 19.47 12.81
C GLY A 134 -10.15 19.17 11.34
N THR A 135 -10.03 20.22 10.54
CA THR A 135 -10.18 20.16 9.08
C THR A 135 -9.13 21.01 8.39
N PHE A 136 -8.90 20.73 7.11
CA PHE A 136 -8.04 21.54 6.25
C PHE A 136 -8.58 21.59 4.82
N GLU A 137 -8.27 22.67 4.12
CA GLU A 137 -8.75 22.92 2.75
C GLU A 137 -7.80 22.34 1.71
N VAL A 138 -8.36 21.62 0.73
CA VAL A 138 -7.66 21.00 -0.39
C VAL A 138 -8.42 21.29 -1.69
N PRO A 139 -7.75 21.56 -2.81
CA PRO A 139 -8.43 21.66 -4.10
C PRO A 139 -9.17 20.36 -4.45
N CYS A 140 -10.41 20.49 -4.90
CA CYS A 140 -11.18 19.34 -5.35
C CYS A 140 -11.04 19.15 -6.86
N PHE A 141 -10.82 17.92 -7.32
CA PHE A 141 -10.72 17.57 -8.74
C PHE A 141 -11.82 16.60 -9.21
N LEU A 142 -12.89 16.49 -8.43
CA LEU A 142 -14.01 15.58 -8.67
C LEU A 142 -15.34 16.34 -8.79
N GLU A 143 -16.25 15.76 -9.57
CA GLU A 143 -17.60 16.28 -9.83
C GLU A 143 -18.66 15.28 -9.37
N PRO A 144 -19.80 15.73 -8.79
CA PRO A 144 -20.12 17.13 -8.48
C PRO A 144 -19.39 17.66 -7.24
N SER A 145 -18.68 16.80 -6.51
CA SER A 145 -17.87 17.17 -5.34
C SER A 145 -16.86 16.06 -5.03
N CYS A 146 -15.94 16.33 -4.11
CA CYS A 146 -15.04 15.33 -3.53
C CYS A 146 -15.70 14.51 -2.40
N GLY A 147 -17.04 14.49 -2.31
CA GLY A 147 -17.83 13.58 -1.48
C GLY A 147 -18.17 12.25 -2.18
N PRO A 148 -18.68 11.24 -1.45
CA PRO A 148 -18.98 9.91 -2.00
C PRO A 148 -19.74 9.95 -3.32
N GLY A 149 -19.25 9.20 -4.31
CA GLY A 149 -19.80 9.15 -5.67
C GLY A 149 -19.20 10.15 -6.66
N GLY A 150 -18.34 11.07 -6.23
CA GLY A 150 -17.63 11.98 -7.14
C GLY A 150 -16.65 11.27 -8.08
N THR A 151 -16.56 11.72 -9.33
CA THR A 151 -15.65 11.21 -10.37
C THR A 151 -14.91 12.34 -11.08
N MET A 152 -13.83 12.03 -11.79
CA MET A 152 -13.06 13.03 -12.53
C MET A 152 -13.80 13.49 -13.78
N ASN A 153 -13.86 14.81 -13.99
CA ASN A 153 -14.19 15.40 -15.28
C ASN A 153 -12.90 15.81 -16.00
N LEU A 154 -12.55 15.10 -17.08
CA LEU A 154 -11.28 15.30 -17.78
C LEU A 154 -11.38 16.41 -18.84
N ASN A 155 -10.36 17.25 -18.93
CA ASN A 155 -10.24 18.29 -19.94
C ASN A 155 -9.63 17.77 -21.26
N GLU A 156 -9.33 18.67 -22.20
CA GLU A 156 -8.74 18.32 -23.51
C GLU A 156 -7.35 17.66 -23.41
N ASP A 157 -6.62 17.85 -22.31
CA ASP A 157 -5.32 17.23 -22.03
C ASP A 157 -5.44 15.88 -21.30
N GLU A 158 -6.66 15.38 -21.12
CA GLU A 158 -7.01 14.15 -20.39
C GLU A 158 -6.65 14.18 -18.89
N VAL A 159 -6.58 15.38 -18.29
CA VAL A 159 -6.35 15.57 -16.85
C VAL A 159 -7.59 16.12 -16.14
N PRO A 160 -7.77 15.89 -14.83
CA PRO A 160 -8.97 16.32 -14.10
C PRO A 160 -9.11 17.83 -14.03
N THR A 161 -10.33 18.33 -14.17
CA THR A 161 -10.64 19.75 -13.95
C THR A 161 -10.83 20.03 -12.46
N ARG A 162 -10.28 21.14 -11.96
CA ARG A 162 -10.52 21.59 -10.58
C ARG A 162 -11.98 22.04 -10.44
N ASN A 163 -12.65 21.60 -9.38
CA ASN A 163 -14.04 21.88 -9.05
C ASN A 163 -14.15 22.39 -7.59
N GLY A 164 -13.78 23.65 -7.37
CA GLY A 164 -13.84 24.26 -6.04
C GLY A 164 -12.90 23.61 -5.02
N ASP A 165 -13.22 23.79 -3.75
CA ASP A 165 -12.41 23.33 -2.61
C ASP A 165 -13.14 22.20 -1.87
N TYR A 166 -12.37 21.36 -1.19
CA TYR A 166 -12.83 20.29 -0.34
C TYR A 166 -12.23 20.42 1.05
N THR A 167 -13.10 20.48 2.05
CA THR A 167 -12.72 20.45 3.46
C THR A 167 -12.46 19.00 3.89
N ALA A 168 -11.19 18.59 3.89
CA ALA A 168 -10.76 17.30 4.40
C ALA A 168 -10.72 17.30 5.94
N ASN A 169 -11.00 16.16 6.56
CA ASN A 169 -10.89 16.00 8.01
C ASN A 169 -9.45 15.65 8.42
N MET A 170 -9.08 15.95 9.66
CA MET A 170 -7.88 15.39 10.29
C MET A 170 -8.13 14.95 11.73
N GLU A 171 -7.51 13.86 12.13
CA GLU A 171 -7.33 13.49 13.54
C GLU A 171 -5.84 13.32 13.82
N CYS A 172 -5.37 13.85 14.94
CA CYS A 172 -3.98 13.75 15.37
C CYS A 172 -3.84 13.26 16.80
N ILE A 173 -2.73 12.56 17.08
CA ILE A 173 -2.28 12.24 18.43
C ILE A 173 -0.92 12.87 18.74
N VAL A 174 -0.85 13.54 19.89
CA VAL A 174 0.40 14.03 20.48
C VAL A 174 0.77 13.10 21.64
N PRO A 175 1.97 12.50 21.66
CA PRO A 175 2.34 11.53 22.69
C PRO A 175 2.70 12.20 24.02
N GLN A 176 2.58 11.44 25.13
CA GLN A 176 3.03 11.91 26.46
C GLN A 176 4.49 12.38 26.49
N VAL A 177 5.39 11.74 25.72
CA VAL A 177 6.80 12.17 25.66
C VAL A 177 6.98 13.57 25.07
N ALA A 178 6.04 14.07 24.25
CA ALA A 178 6.14 15.40 23.64
C ALA A 178 5.85 16.53 24.63
N VAL A 179 5.08 16.28 25.67
CA VAL A 179 4.67 17.29 26.67
C VAL A 179 5.44 17.16 27.98
N ALA A 180 6.42 16.25 28.04
CA ALA A 180 7.29 16.08 29.19
C ALA A 180 8.24 17.29 29.37
N PRO A 181 8.72 17.55 30.60
CA PRO A 181 9.73 18.58 30.82
C PRO A 181 10.99 18.31 29.97
N ASN A 182 11.47 19.34 29.26
CA ASN A 182 12.61 19.27 28.34
C ASN A 182 12.44 18.26 27.18
N ALA A 183 11.20 17.98 26.77
CA ALA A 183 10.93 17.14 25.62
C ALA A 183 11.57 17.69 24.35
N GLU A 184 12.10 16.80 23.52
CA GLU A 184 12.47 17.12 22.14
C GLU A 184 11.21 17.27 21.28
N LYS A 185 11.31 18.09 20.23
CA LYS A 185 10.26 18.20 19.22
C LYS A 185 10.08 16.86 18.52
N THR A 186 8.84 16.42 18.42
CA THR A 186 8.47 15.17 17.75
C THR A 186 8.56 15.27 16.24
N ARG A 187 8.90 14.16 15.59
CA ARG A 187 8.83 14.01 14.13
C ARG A 187 7.36 13.92 13.70
N PRO A 188 6.88 14.74 12.75
CA PRO A 188 5.55 14.57 12.20
C PRO A 188 5.48 13.32 11.30
N MET A 189 4.39 12.57 11.41
CA MET A 189 4.13 11.40 10.56
C MET A 189 2.66 11.34 10.14
N VAL A 190 2.40 11.27 8.84
CA VAL A 190 1.07 10.97 8.30
C VAL A 190 0.80 9.47 8.46
N PHE A 191 -0.42 9.14 8.90
CA PHE A 191 -0.90 7.77 9.06
C PHE A 191 -2.02 7.44 8.06
N GLY A 192 -1.81 6.40 7.26
CA GLY A 192 -2.83 5.82 6.37
C GLY A 192 -3.63 4.69 7.04
N HIS A 193 -4.97 4.76 6.97
CA HIS A 193 -5.85 3.89 7.73
C HIS A 193 -6.17 2.55 7.05
N GLY A 194 -6.76 1.60 7.78
CA GLY A 194 -7.19 0.31 7.24
C GLY A 194 -8.41 0.41 6.31
N LEU A 195 -8.75 -0.69 5.63
CA LEU A 195 -9.83 -0.72 4.64
C LEU A 195 -11.17 -0.23 5.23
N PHE A 196 -11.77 0.78 4.60
CA PHE A 196 -13.03 1.41 5.05
C PHE A 196 -12.98 1.95 6.49
N GLY A 197 -11.77 2.28 6.96
CA GLY A 197 -11.54 3.05 8.17
C GLY A 197 -11.76 4.55 7.94
N ASP A 198 -11.29 5.34 8.89
CA ASP A 198 -11.31 6.80 8.85
C ASP A 198 -10.12 7.35 9.65
N ALA A 199 -9.95 8.67 9.65
CA ALA A 199 -8.86 9.36 10.35
C ALA A 199 -8.69 8.96 11.83
N SER A 200 -9.74 8.48 12.50
CA SER A 200 -9.65 8.04 13.91
C SER A 200 -8.77 6.80 14.11
N GLY A 201 -8.47 6.07 13.02
CA GLY A 201 -7.50 4.98 13.00
C GLY A 201 -6.12 5.37 13.54
N VAL A 202 -5.75 6.65 13.49
CA VAL A 202 -4.51 7.19 14.08
C VAL A 202 -4.38 6.89 15.58
N SER A 203 -5.49 6.72 16.28
CA SER A 203 -5.53 6.36 17.71
C SER A 203 -5.40 4.86 17.98
N GLY A 204 -5.45 4.00 16.95
CA GLY A 204 -5.40 2.55 17.05
C GLY A 204 -3.98 1.98 17.16
N GLY A 205 -3.82 0.77 17.68
CA GLY A 205 -2.52 0.09 17.67
C GLY A 205 -2.05 -0.19 16.24
N PRO A 206 -0.74 -0.01 15.92
CA PRO A 206 0.41 0.22 16.80
C PRO A 206 0.77 1.69 17.06
N ASN A 207 -0.08 2.64 16.70
CA ASN A 207 0.28 4.06 16.61
C ASN A 207 0.62 4.71 17.96
N PRO A 208 -0.11 4.51 19.08
CA PRO A 208 0.27 5.11 20.36
C PRO A 208 1.64 4.65 20.90
N PRO A 209 1.99 3.35 20.86
CA PRO A 209 3.37 2.90 21.11
C PRO A 209 4.41 3.55 20.20
N LEU A 210 4.15 3.68 18.90
CA LEU A 210 5.08 4.32 17.98
C LEU A 210 5.25 5.81 18.26
N ALA A 211 4.15 6.52 18.56
CA ALA A 211 4.15 7.93 18.92
C ALA A 211 5.06 8.21 20.14
N GLN A 212 5.10 7.29 21.12
CA GLN A 212 6.00 7.36 22.27
C GLN A 212 7.50 7.34 21.91
N THR A 213 7.87 6.99 20.68
CA THR A 213 9.24 7.08 20.17
C THR A 213 9.61 8.48 19.66
N GLY A 214 8.81 9.50 20.00
CA GLY A 214 9.04 10.89 19.61
C GLY A 214 8.42 11.25 18.26
N MET A 215 7.18 10.81 18.01
CA MET A 215 6.42 11.13 16.80
C MET A 215 5.05 11.72 17.13
N THR A 216 4.64 12.75 16.40
CA THR A 216 3.25 13.23 16.37
C THR A 216 2.60 12.71 15.10
N LEU A 217 1.48 12.03 15.24
CA LEU A 217 0.82 11.34 14.14
C LEU A 217 -0.47 12.07 13.79
N CYS A 218 -0.75 12.24 12.50
CA CYS A 218 -2.03 12.72 12.00
C CYS A 218 -2.52 11.83 10.87
N ALA A 219 -3.83 11.72 10.70
CA ALA A 219 -4.46 11.03 9.59
C ALA A 219 -5.59 11.87 9.01
N THR A 220 -5.89 11.66 7.74
CA THR A 220 -7.11 12.10 7.04
C THR A 220 -7.77 10.87 6.42
N ASP A 221 -9.00 10.99 5.95
CA ASP A 221 -9.69 9.88 5.30
C ASP A 221 -9.08 9.56 3.93
N GLU A 222 -8.74 8.29 3.70
CA GLU A 222 -8.38 7.72 2.40
C GLU A 222 -9.65 7.53 1.55
N ILE A 223 -10.27 8.65 1.15
CA ILE A 223 -11.54 8.66 0.43
C ILE A 223 -11.50 7.81 -0.85
N GLY A 224 -12.64 7.23 -1.20
CA GLY A 224 -12.76 6.13 -2.17
C GLY A 224 -12.71 4.76 -1.49
N MET A 225 -12.00 4.65 -0.36
CA MET A 225 -12.03 3.48 0.52
C MET A 225 -12.05 3.87 2.01
N SER A 226 -12.70 4.99 2.36
CA SER A 226 -12.99 5.35 3.75
C SER A 226 -14.39 4.87 4.16
N ASN A 227 -14.70 4.91 5.46
CA ASN A 227 -15.99 4.52 6.02
C ASN A 227 -17.16 5.23 5.30
N SER A 228 -16.96 6.49 4.91
CA SER A 228 -17.95 7.29 4.17
C SER A 228 -18.31 6.72 2.78
N ASP A 229 -17.46 5.89 2.20
CA ASP A 229 -17.61 5.35 0.84
C ASP A 229 -18.30 3.99 0.81
N VAL A 230 -18.40 3.29 1.95
CA VAL A 230 -18.88 1.90 2.02
C VAL A 230 -20.23 1.74 1.31
N VAL A 231 -21.18 2.64 1.57
CA VAL A 231 -22.51 2.59 0.95
C VAL A 231 -22.40 2.70 -0.56
N GLN A 232 -21.67 3.71 -1.06
CA GLN A 232 -21.52 3.97 -2.49
C GLN A 232 -20.88 2.79 -3.22
N VAL A 233 -19.83 2.19 -2.64
CA VAL A 233 -19.16 1.01 -3.21
C VAL A 233 -20.14 -0.16 -3.33
N MET A 234 -20.90 -0.43 -2.28
CA MET A 234 -21.81 -1.58 -2.20
C MET A 234 -23.05 -1.40 -3.10
N THR A 235 -23.58 -0.19 -3.22
CA THR A 235 -24.85 0.05 -3.96
C THR A 235 -24.66 0.51 -5.39
N THR A 236 -23.46 0.94 -5.78
CA THR A 236 -23.21 1.51 -7.13
C THR A 236 -22.08 0.79 -7.86
N ALA A 237 -20.88 0.71 -7.28
CA ALA A 237 -19.71 0.18 -7.99
C ALA A 237 -19.78 -1.33 -8.21
N LEU A 238 -20.13 -2.11 -7.17
CA LEU A 238 -20.18 -3.57 -7.27
C LEU A 238 -21.39 -4.12 -8.04
N PRO A 239 -22.59 -3.50 -7.98
CA PRO A 239 -23.72 -3.94 -8.78
C PRO A 239 -23.55 -3.66 -10.28
N ASP A 240 -22.84 -2.59 -10.65
CA ASP A 240 -22.51 -2.23 -12.03
C ASP A 240 -21.10 -1.62 -12.11
N LEU A 241 -20.14 -2.46 -12.54
CA LEU A 241 -18.73 -2.12 -12.70
C LEU A 241 -18.46 -1.03 -13.75
N SER A 242 -19.46 -0.59 -14.53
CA SER A 242 -19.33 0.60 -15.36
C SER A 242 -19.13 1.87 -14.52
N ASN A 243 -19.53 1.84 -13.24
CA ASN A 243 -19.38 2.92 -12.27
C ASN A 243 -18.22 2.67 -11.30
N PHE A 244 -17.24 1.85 -11.66
CA PHE A 244 -16.12 1.52 -10.77
C PHE A 244 -15.13 2.69 -10.58
N ASP A 245 -15.17 3.66 -11.49
CA ASP A 245 -14.44 4.92 -11.42
C ASP A 245 -14.74 5.74 -10.17
N VAL A 246 -15.96 5.66 -9.61
CA VAL A 246 -16.33 6.33 -8.34
C VAL A 246 -15.39 5.97 -7.19
N LEU A 247 -14.75 4.81 -7.24
CA LEU A 247 -13.78 4.38 -6.25
C LEU A 247 -12.37 4.83 -6.63
N ALA A 248 -11.92 4.52 -7.85
CA ALA A 248 -10.55 4.79 -8.30
C ALA A 248 -10.23 6.29 -8.36
N ASP A 249 -11.18 7.12 -8.81
CA ASP A 249 -10.99 8.56 -8.92
C ASP A 249 -10.94 9.24 -7.54
N ARG A 250 -11.75 8.77 -6.59
CA ARG A 250 -11.71 9.24 -5.20
C ARG A 250 -10.40 8.87 -4.51
N LEU A 251 -9.88 7.67 -4.75
CA LEU A 251 -8.55 7.29 -4.26
C LEU A 251 -7.45 8.22 -4.76
N ALA A 252 -7.50 8.66 -6.02
CA ALA A 252 -6.54 9.63 -6.53
C ALA A 252 -6.65 11.00 -5.84
N GLN A 253 -7.87 11.44 -5.47
CA GLN A 253 -8.06 12.65 -4.65
C GLN A 253 -7.54 12.46 -3.22
N ALA A 254 -7.72 11.27 -2.63
CA ALA A 254 -7.18 10.96 -1.30
C ALA A 254 -5.67 11.17 -1.22
N LEU A 255 -4.93 10.80 -2.27
CA LEU A 255 -3.49 11.05 -2.34
C LEU A 255 -3.18 12.55 -2.15
N ILE A 256 -3.92 13.44 -2.81
CA ILE A 256 -3.71 14.89 -2.69
C ILE A 256 -4.06 15.38 -1.28
N ASN A 257 -5.14 14.85 -0.69
CA ASN A 257 -5.54 15.21 0.67
C ASN A 257 -4.44 14.83 1.68
N GLU A 258 -3.84 13.65 1.55
CA GLU A 258 -2.75 13.19 2.42
C GLU A 258 -1.45 13.96 2.20
N LEU A 259 -1.11 14.33 0.96
CA LEU A 259 0.04 15.20 0.69
C LEU A 259 -0.15 16.60 1.30
N PHE A 260 -1.37 17.15 1.26
CA PHE A 260 -1.69 18.41 1.91
C PHE A 260 -1.61 18.30 3.44
N LEU A 261 -2.05 17.18 4.02
CA LEU A 261 -1.86 16.92 5.44
C LEU A 261 -0.37 16.85 5.79
N ALA A 262 0.45 16.16 4.98
CA ALA A 262 1.90 16.11 5.17
C ALA A 262 2.49 17.52 5.19
N ARG A 263 2.21 18.35 4.17
CA ARG A 263 2.63 19.75 4.08
C ARG A 263 2.23 20.54 5.32
N LEU A 264 0.95 20.42 5.72
CA LEU A 264 0.40 21.11 6.88
C LEU A 264 1.10 20.74 8.20
N MET A 265 1.52 19.48 8.38
CA MET A 265 2.13 19.02 9.63
C MET A 265 3.48 19.68 9.94
N PHE A 266 4.33 19.87 8.92
CA PHE A 266 5.71 20.34 9.13
C PHE A 266 5.99 21.75 8.59
N HIS A 267 5.06 22.37 7.86
CA HIS A 267 5.21 23.77 7.45
C HIS A 267 5.40 24.68 8.68
N PRO A 268 6.31 25.69 8.66
CA PRO A 268 6.54 26.60 9.78
C PRO A 268 5.27 27.30 10.29
N ASP A 269 4.39 27.71 9.37
CA ASP A 269 3.08 28.30 9.66
C ASP A 269 1.93 27.27 9.78
N GLY A 270 2.25 25.97 9.69
CA GLY A 270 1.28 24.86 9.74
C GLY A 270 0.85 24.49 11.16
N LEU A 271 0.62 23.20 11.43
CA LEU A 271 0.07 22.73 12.71
C LEU A 271 0.85 23.23 13.93
N GLY A 272 2.18 23.29 13.82
CA GLY A 272 3.06 23.76 14.90
C GLY A 272 2.83 25.21 15.36
N SER A 273 2.09 26.02 14.59
CA SER A 273 1.71 27.39 14.94
C SER A 273 0.52 27.46 15.91
N HIS A 274 -0.31 26.41 15.97
CA HIS A 274 -1.56 26.40 16.75
C HIS A 274 -1.35 25.92 18.20
N PRO A 275 -2.06 26.48 19.22
CA PRO A 275 -1.99 26.05 20.62
C PRO A 275 -1.98 24.53 20.85
N ALA A 276 -2.84 23.82 20.11
CA ALA A 276 -3.00 22.37 20.19
C ALA A 276 -1.70 21.57 19.96
N PHE A 277 -0.71 22.15 19.27
CA PHE A 277 0.59 21.54 18.96
C PHE A 277 1.76 22.33 19.54
N ARG A 278 1.52 23.18 20.53
CA ARG A 278 2.56 23.88 21.30
C ARG A 278 2.65 23.35 22.73
N ASN A 279 3.75 23.60 23.41
CA ASN A 279 3.89 23.33 24.84
C ASN A 279 2.76 24.04 25.64
N GLY A 280 2.49 23.58 26.86
CA GLY A 280 1.39 24.11 27.69
C GLY A 280 0.13 23.25 27.67
N ASP A 281 -1.04 23.86 27.83
CA ASP A 281 -2.32 23.16 28.02
C ASP A 281 -3.01 22.71 26.73
N GLY A 282 -2.52 23.14 25.56
CA GLY A 282 -3.11 22.83 24.26
C GLY A 282 -4.27 23.73 23.84
N PHE A 283 -4.66 24.69 24.68
CA PHE A 283 -5.75 25.65 24.42
C PHE A 283 -5.25 27.09 24.36
N THR A 284 -4.14 27.37 25.06
CA THR A 284 -3.45 28.65 25.07
C THR A 284 -2.14 28.55 24.29
N ASN A 285 -1.69 29.67 23.70
CA ASN A 285 -0.41 29.70 22.99
C ASN A 285 0.74 29.46 23.97
N GLY A 286 1.38 28.31 23.82
CA GLY A 286 2.69 28.06 24.39
C GLY A 286 3.81 28.74 23.61
N ASP A 287 5.00 28.81 24.22
CA ASP A 287 6.16 29.46 23.63
C ASP A 287 6.76 28.64 22.47
N ASP A 288 6.71 27.30 22.54
CA ASP A 288 7.42 26.40 21.63
C ASP A 288 6.50 25.38 20.94
N SER A 289 6.73 25.14 19.66
CA SER A 289 6.09 24.03 18.94
C SER A 289 6.58 22.67 19.43
N LEU A 290 5.66 21.69 19.50
CA LEU A 290 5.94 20.29 19.82
C LEU A 290 6.39 19.46 18.61
N ILE A 291 6.24 19.98 17.39
CA ILE A 291 6.50 19.27 16.14
C ILE A 291 7.73 19.90 15.48
N ARG A 292 8.55 19.05 14.86
CA ARG A 292 9.64 19.50 14.00
C ARG A 292 9.11 20.00 12.65
N THR A 293 9.88 20.87 12.01
CA THR A 293 9.53 21.52 10.74
C THR A 293 10.60 21.29 9.67
N ASP A 294 11.44 20.26 9.84
CA ASP A 294 12.53 19.89 8.93
C ASP A 294 12.19 18.67 8.08
N ASP A 295 11.45 17.72 8.63
CA ASP A 295 11.06 16.49 7.93
C ASP A 295 9.64 16.06 8.31
N VAL A 296 8.95 15.40 7.38
CA VAL A 296 7.71 14.65 7.61
C VAL A 296 7.86 13.24 7.06
N PHE A 297 7.13 12.29 7.64
CA PHE A 297 7.21 10.87 7.30
C PHE A 297 5.83 10.28 7.00
N TYR A 298 5.80 9.10 6.39
CA TYR A 298 4.57 8.34 6.19
C TYR A 298 4.65 6.95 6.81
N MET A 299 3.55 6.52 7.41
CA MET A 299 3.32 5.12 7.73
C MET A 299 1.87 4.76 7.42
N GLY A 300 1.67 3.64 6.74
CA GLY A 300 0.33 3.13 6.44
C GLY A 300 0.21 1.68 6.90
N ALA A 301 -0.96 1.30 7.38
CA ALA A 301 -1.24 -0.08 7.76
C ALA A 301 -2.39 -0.66 6.91
N SER A 302 -2.24 -1.88 6.41
CA SER A 302 -3.27 -2.57 5.62
C SER A 302 -3.58 -1.79 4.33
N GLN A 303 -4.81 -1.29 4.16
CA GLN A 303 -5.20 -0.42 3.06
C GLN A 303 -4.28 0.80 2.92
N GLY A 304 -3.95 1.49 4.00
CA GLY A 304 -2.95 2.57 3.96
C GLY A 304 -1.54 2.06 3.69
N GLY A 305 -1.23 0.80 4.03
CA GLY A 305 0.01 0.17 3.57
C GLY A 305 0.04 -0.05 2.04
N ILE A 306 -1.12 -0.22 1.42
CA ILE A 306 -1.29 -0.33 -0.04
C ILE A 306 -1.32 1.06 -0.67
N LEU A 307 -2.25 1.95 -0.30
CA LEU A 307 -2.32 3.32 -0.83
C LEU A 307 -1.09 4.18 -0.51
N GLY A 308 -0.38 3.84 0.56
CA GLY A 308 0.91 4.41 0.88
C GLY A 308 1.95 4.25 -0.21
N GLY A 309 1.85 3.25 -1.09
CA GLY A 309 2.74 3.13 -2.25
C GLY A 309 2.57 4.27 -3.25
N PRO A 310 1.44 4.43 -3.94
CA PRO A 310 1.23 5.53 -4.88
C PRO A 310 1.38 6.89 -4.20
N LEU A 311 0.96 7.05 -2.94
CA LEU A 311 1.20 8.28 -2.17
C LEU A 311 2.69 8.59 -2.05
N THR A 312 3.50 7.60 -1.63
CA THR A 312 4.96 7.73 -1.58
C THR A 312 5.52 8.04 -2.96
N ALA A 313 5.05 7.37 -4.00
CA ALA A 313 5.55 7.55 -5.36
C ALA A 313 5.42 8.99 -5.91
N ILE A 314 4.48 9.77 -5.38
CA ILE A 314 4.23 11.15 -5.83
C ILE A 314 4.50 12.20 -4.74
N SER A 315 5.01 11.81 -3.59
CA SER A 315 5.21 12.73 -2.46
C SER A 315 6.37 13.68 -2.73
N PRO A 316 6.15 15.01 -2.59
CA PRO A 316 7.26 15.95 -2.65
C PRO A 316 7.92 16.18 -1.28
N ASP A 317 7.20 15.93 -0.20
CA ASP A 317 7.57 16.36 1.15
C ASP A 317 8.26 15.27 1.97
N PHE A 318 7.70 14.06 2.01
CA PHE A 318 8.31 12.95 2.74
C PHE A 318 9.08 12.03 1.78
N THR A 319 10.29 11.62 2.16
CA THR A 319 11.12 10.69 1.37
C THR A 319 11.23 9.29 1.96
N GLN A 320 10.53 9.02 3.06
CA GLN A 320 10.62 7.76 3.76
C GLN A 320 9.25 7.28 4.24
N SER A 321 8.96 6.02 3.94
CA SER A 321 7.67 5.40 4.22
C SER A 321 7.81 4.02 4.87
N SER A 322 6.96 3.74 5.85
CA SER A 322 6.80 2.43 6.47
C SER A 322 5.45 1.84 6.09
N LEU A 323 5.45 0.79 5.26
CA LEU A 323 4.24 0.13 4.80
C LEU A 323 4.04 -1.14 5.62
N LEU A 324 3.13 -1.11 6.58
CA LEU A 324 2.78 -2.25 7.42
C LEU A 324 1.67 -3.05 6.79
N VAL A 325 1.88 -4.36 6.67
CA VAL A 325 0.95 -5.34 6.08
C VAL A 325 0.35 -4.84 4.77
N GLY A 326 1.16 -4.12 3.99
CA GLY A 326 0.86 -3.62 2.66
C GLY A 326 1.23 -4.63 1.58
N ALA A 327 0.74 -4.37 0.37
CA ALA A 327 1.00 -5.19 -0.81
C ALA A 327 0.69 -4.39 -2.08
N MET A 328 0.65 -5.09 -3.22
CA MET A 328 0.19 -4.54 -4.50
C MET A 328 -0.82 -5.47 -5.19
N THR A 329 -1.35 -5.08 -6.35
CA THR A 329 -2.12 -5.96 -7.26
C THR A 329 -3.38 -6.55 -6.61
N TYR A 330 -4.40 -5.72 -6.41
CA TYR A 330 -5.71 -6.13 -5.87
C TYR A 330 -6.33 -7.34 -6.59
N SER A 331 -6.18 -7.47 -7.92
CA SER A 331 -6.77 -8.59 -8.67
C SER A 331 -6.28 -9.97 -8.23
N ILE A 332 -5.07 -10.06 -7.67
CA ILE A 332 -4.51 -11.30 -7.09
C ILE A 332 -4.81 -11.40 -5.59
N LEU A 333 -4.79 -10.26 -4.90
CA LEU A 333 -5.01 -10.15 -3.45
C LEU A 333 -6.45 -10.50 -3.07
N LEU A 334 -7.46 -9.91 -3.75
CA LEU A 334 -8.85 -9.99 -3.32
C LEU A 334 -9.39 -11.42 -3.19
N PRO A 335 -9.20 -12.34 -4.16
CA PRO A 335 -9.60 -13.74 -3.98
C PRO A 335 -8.94 -14.44 -2.79
N ARG A 336 -7.80 -13.91 -2.31
CA ARG A 336 -7.01 -14.42 -1.18
C ARG A 336 -7.18 -13.58 0.09
N SER A 337 -8.28 -12.85 0.21
CA SER A 337 -8.55 -11.97 1.35
C SER A 337 -9.87 -12.35 2.03
N THR A 338 -9.86 -12.46 3.35
CA THR A 338 -11.09 -12.54 4.17
C THR A 338 -11.94 -11.29 3.99
N ASN A 339 -11.33 -10.11 3.83
CA ASN A 339 -12.04 -8.84 3.64
C ASN A 339 -12.89 -8.84 2.36
N TYR A 340 -12.48 -9.58 1.33
CA TYR A 340 -13.24 -9.68 0.09
C TYR A 340 -14.52 -10.52 0.22
N ASP A 341 -14.71 -11.27 1.30
CA ASP A 341 -15.87 -12.15 1.46
C ASP A 341 -17.21 -11.42 1.45
N LEU A 342 -17.25 -10.19 1.97
CA LEU A 342 -18.46 -9.38 1.95
C LEU A 342 -18.75 -8.88 0.53
N TYR A 343 -17.73 -8.35 -0.14
CA TYR A 343 -17.85 -7.70 -1.45
C TYR A 343 -18.08 -8.71 -2.58
N LYS A 344 -17.47 -9.90 -2.49
CA LYS A 344 -17.65 -10.96 -3.49
C LYS A 344 -19.11 -11.41 -3.59
N VAL A 345 -19.88 -11.36 -2.49
CA VAL A 345 -21.29 -11.76 -2.49
C VAL A 345 -22.09 -10.85 -3.42
N LEU A 346 -21.89 -9.54 -3.31
CA LEU A 346 -22.57 -8.57 -4.19
C LEU A 346 -22.08 -8.67 -5.63
N LEU A 347 -20.75 -8.67 -5.82
CA LEU A 347 -20.18 -8.71 -7.16
C LEU A 347 -20.63 -9.97 -7.91
N TYR A 348 -20.61 -11.13 -7.26
CA TYR A 348 -20.92 -12.39 -7.93
C TYR A 348 -22.43 -12.60 -8.12
N ASP A 349 -23.29 -11.96 -7.32
CA ASP A 349 -24.73 -11.96 -7.61
C ASP A 349 -25.07 -11.14 -8.87
N SER A 350 -24.39 -10.00 -9.06
CA SER A 350 -24.51 -9.18 -10.29
C SER A 350 -23.85 -9.84 -11.51
N TYR A 351 -22.74 -10.54 -11.33
CA TYR A 351 -21.96 -11.18 -12.40
C TYR A 351 -21.87 -12.69 -12.18
N ARG A 352 -22.96 -13.41 -12.46
CA ARG A 352 -23.10 -14.84 -12.09
C ARG A 352 -22.25 -15.83 -12.87
N ASP A 353 -21.68 -15.43 -14.01
CA ASP A 353 -20.77 -16.29 -14.76
C ASP A 353 -19.41 -16.34 -14.07
N GLU A 354 -19.12 -17.45 -13.38
CA GLU A 354 -17.84 -17.65 -12.68
C GLU A 354 -16.62 -17.50 -13.59
N MET A 355 -16.77 -17.81 -14.89
CA MET A 355 -15.68 -17.65 -15.85
C MET A 355 -15.34 -16.17 -16.11
N SER A 356 -16.24 -15.25 -15.77
CA SER A 356 -16.04 -13.82 -15.91
C SER A 356 -15.26 -13.21 -14.75
N HIS A 357 -15.31 -13.77 -13.54
CA HIS A 357 -14.74 -13.13 -12.34
C HIS A 357 -13.25 -12.78 -12.46
N PRO A 358 -12.37 -13.68 -12.97
CA PRO A 358 -10.98 -13.33 -13.16
C PRO A 358 -10.80 -12.19 -14.17
N LEU A 359 -11.61 -12.13 -15.22
CA LEU A 359 -11.56 -11.03 -16.18
C LEU A 359 -12.01 -9.72 -15.55
N LEU A 360 -13.10 -9.74 -14.78
CA LEU A 360 -13.62 -8.54 -14.09
C LEU A 360 -12.58 -7.95 -13.13
N LEU A 361 -11.94 -8.79 -12.31
CA LEU A 361 -10.87 -8.35 -11.40
C LEU A 361 -9.70 -7.72 -12.16
N GLN A 362 -9.32 -8.25 -13.33
CA GLN A 362 -8.27 -7.66 -14.15
C GLN A 362 -8.71 -6.34 -14.81
N LEU A 363 -9.99 -6.20 -15.17
CA LEU A 363 -10.52 -4.93 -15.68
C LEU A 363 -10.54 -3.86 -14.59
N MET A 364 -10.99 -4.20 -13.38
CA MET A 364 -10.95 -3.32 -12.21
C MET A 364 -9.51 -2.91 -11.87
N GLN A 365 -8.55 -3.83 -11.96
CA GLN A 365 -7.13 -3.56 -11.73
C GLN A 365 -6.60 -2.44 -12.65
N MET A 366 -7.00 -2.40 -13.92
CA MET A 366 -6.55 -1.33 -14.82
C MET A 366 -7.02 0.07 -14.39
N LEU A 367 -8.12 0.18 -13.65
CA LEU A 367 -8.56 1.43 -13.04
C LEU A 367 -7.79 1.72 -11.75
N TRP A 368 -7.63 0.71 -10.90
CA TRP A 368 -6.84 0.81 -9.67
C TRP A 368 -5.37 1.12 -9.89
N ASP A 369 -4.77 0.71 -11.00
CA ASP A 369 -3.37 1.03 -11.33
C ASP A 369 -3.09 2.53 -11.31
N ARG A 370 -4.13 3.38 -11.37
CA ARG A 370 -4.01 4.84 -11.25
C ARG A 370 -3.90 5.36 -9.83
N SER A 371 -4.12 4.52 -8.82
CA SER A 371 -4.14 4.89 -7.41
C SER A 371 -3.72 3.73 -6.47
N GLU A 372 -2.97 2.74 -6.97
CA GLU A 372 -2.55 1.53 -6.24
C GLU A 372 -1.10 1.18 -6.62
N PRO A 373 -0.29 0.58 -5.72
CA PRO A 373 1.12 0.29 -5.99
C PRO A 373 1.43 -0.43 -7.30
N ASN A 374 0.54 -1.26 -7.84
CA ASN A 374 0.78 -1.94 -9.12
C ASN A 374 1.13 -0.99 -10.27
N GLY A 375 0.59 0.23 -10.28
CA GLY A 375 0.93 1.25 -11.28
C GLY A 375 2.09 2.18 -10.93
N TYR A 376 2.65 2.09 -9.72
CA TYR A 376 3.59 3.06 -9.16
C TYR A 376 4.87 2.46 -8.57
N ALA A 377 4.88 1.18 -8.20
CA ALA A 377 5.97 0.58 -7.43
C ALA A 377 7.33 0.70 -8.14
N HIS A 378 7.36 0.61 -9.48
CA HIS A 378 8.59 0.72 -10.26
C HIS A 378 9.18 2.15 -10.34
N VAL A 379 8.44 3.16 -9.89
CA VAL A 379 8.85 4.58 -9.88
C VAL A 379 8.91 5.17 -8.47
N MET A 380 8.80 4.38 -7.39
CA MET A 380 8.81 4.98 -6.04
C MET A 380 10.21 5.40 -5.58
N THR A 381 11.26 4.75 -6.09
CA THR A 381 12.61 4.81 -5.53
C THR A 381 13.58 5.49 -6.49
N ASP A 382 14.26 4.73 -7.36
CA ASP A 382 15.43 5.20 -8.11
C ASP A 382 15.08 5.97 -9.39
N ASN A 383 13.84 5.86 -9.87
CA ASN A 383 13.35 6.55 -11.06
C ASN A 383 12.00 7.24 -10.75
N PRO A 384 11.98 8.25 -9.88
CA PRO A 384 10.76 8.89 -9.45
C PRO A 384 10.07 9.66 -10.60
N PRO A 385 8.75 9.87 -10.52
CA PRO A 385 8.06 10.75 -11.46
C PRO A 385 8.63 12.18 -11.45
N PRO A 386 8.33 13.00 -12.48
CA PRO A 386 8.72 14.41 -12.49
C PRO A 386 8.34 15.14 -11.19
N ASP A 387 9.16 16.12 -10.81
CA ASP A 387 8.95 16.97 -9.62
C ASP A 387 8.70 16.16 -8.34
N THR A 388 9.45 15.06 -8.20
CA THR A 388 9.36 14.15 -7.05
C THR A 388 10.77 13.71 -6.62
N PRO A 389 11.13 13.81 -5.33
CA PRO A 389 12.38 13.24 -4.83
C PRO A 389 12.35 11.69 -4.84
N PRO A 390 13.52 11.03 -4.78
CA PRO A 390 13.59 9.58 -4.59
C PRO A 390 13.22 9.18 -3.16
N HIS A 391 12.54 8.04 -2.99
CA HIS A 391 12.09 7.56 -1.68
C HIS A 391 12.81 6.31 -1.21
N ARG A 392 12.70 6.06 0.10
CA ARG A 392 13.10 4.80 0.75
C ARG A 392 11.94 4.18 1.50
N ILE A 393 11.77 2.87 1.35
CA ILE A 393 10.60 2.17 1.85
C ILE A 393 11.00 0.97 2.71
N THR A 394 10.34 0.82 3.85
CA THR A 394 10.36 -0.41 4.65
C THR A 394 8.99 -1.07 4.57
N LEU A 395 8.95 -2.36 4.20
CA LEU A 395 7.74 -3.18 4.16
C LEU A 395 7.77 -4.17 5.32
N GLN A 396 6.72 -4.21 6.13
CA GLN A 396 6.58 -5.19 7.20
C GLN A 396 5.40 -6.12 6.87
N VAL A 397 5.63 -7.43 6.86
CA VAL A 397 4.65 -8.41 6.38
C VAL A 397 4.26 -9.34 7.51
N ALA A 398 2.97 -9.58 7.71
CA ALA A 398 2.50 -10.64 8.59
C ALA A 398 2.56 -11.98 7.84
N LEU A 399 3.26 -12.97 8.36
CA LEU A 399 3.31 -14.29 7.72
C LEU A 399 1.94 -14.98 7.77
N GLY A 400 1.48 -15.54 6.66
CA GLY A 400 0.23 -16.28 6.59
C GLY A 400 -1.02 -15.42 6.73
N ASP A 401 -0.91 -14.11 6.45
CA ASP A 401 -1.96 -13.09 6.56
C ASP A 401 -3.25 -13.46 5.81
N HIS A 402 -4.38 -13.34 6.52
CA HIS A 402 -5.70 -13.74 6.01
C HIS A 402 -6.33 -12.62 5.18
N GLN A 403 -5.88 -11.39 5.34
CA GLN A 403 -6.43 -10.18 4.73
C GLN A 403 -5.59 -9.72 3.54
N VAL A 404 -4.26 -9.76 3.66
CA VAL A 404 -3.32 -9.27 2.63
C VAL A 404 -2.39 -10.39 2.19
N SER A 405 -2.45 -10.74 0.91
CA SER A 405 -1.70 -11.90 0.41
C SER A 405 -0.19 -11.67 0.44
N ASN A 406 0.55 -12.54 1.13
CA ASN A 406 2.01 -12.51 1.12
C ASN A 406 2.62 -12.61 -0.29
N PHE A 407 1.95 -13.28 -1.23
CA PHE A 407 2.42 -13.35 -2.63
C PHE A 407 2.44 -11.99 -3.32
N THR A 408 1.51 -11.11 -2.98
CA THR A 408 1.47 -9.76 -3.54
C THR A 408 2.40 -8.81 -2.78
N SER A 409 2.60 -8.99 -1.47
CA SER A 409 3.68 -8.32 -0.73
C SER A 409 5.07 -8.67 -1.29
N ASP A 410 5.32 -9.95 -1.59
CA ASP A 410 6.55 -10.43 -2.23
C ASP A 410 6.77 -9.82 -3.61
N THR A 411 5.67 -9.61 -4.36
CA THR A 411 5.73 -8.97 -5.70
C THR A 411 6.11 -7.50 -5.57
N MET A 412 5.57 -6.80 -4.57
CA MET A 412 5.96 -5.43 -4.25
C MET A 412 7.44 -5.35 -3.85
N ALA A 413 7.90 -6.26 -2.97
CA ALA A 413 9.30 -6.32 -2.54
C ALA A 413 10.28 -6.51 -3.70
N ARG A 414 9.97 -7.42 -4.64
CA ARG A 414 10.76 -7.61 -5.86
C ARG A 414 10.73 -6.40 -6.78
N THR A 415 9.60 -5.72 -6.89
CA THR A 415 9.45 -4.56 -7.78
C THR A 415 10.24 -3.35 -7.27
N LEU A 416 10.44 -3.26 -5.96
CA LEU A 416 11.16 -2.18 -5.28
C LEU A 416 12.63 -2.48 -5.01
N ASP A 417 13.16 -3.57 -5.57
CA ASP A 417 14.52 -4.06 -5.34
C ASP A 417 14.88 -4.12 -3.84
N MET A 418 13.91 -4.54 -3.01
CA MET A 418 14.08 -4.64 -1.57
C MET A 418 15.09 -5.74 -1.21
N LYS A 419 15.66 -5.61 -0.01
CA LYS A 419 16.43 -6.67 0.66
C LYS A 419 15.77 -7.10 1.96
N THR A 420 16.13 -8.26 2.47
CA THR A 420 15.54 -8.80 3.70
C THR A 420 16.61 -9.40 4.61
N ASN A 421 16.29 -9.68 5.87
CA ASN A 421 17.21 -10.29 6.81
C ASN A 421 17.61 -11.72 6.38
N GLN A 422 18.63 -12.32 7.01
CA GLN A 422 19.16 -13.63 6.63
C GLN A 422 18.09 -14.74 6.62
N ILE A 423 17.24 -14.75 7.65
CA ILE A 423 16.19 -15.75 7.85
C ILE A 423 14.85 -15.00 7.88
N PRO A 424 14.19 -14.80 6.73
CA PRO A 424 12.91 -14.08 6.69
C PRO A 424 11.79 -14.87 7.39
N VAL A 425 11.80 -16.19 7.26
CA VAL A 425 10.74 -17.10 7.72
C VAL A 425 11.40 -18.41 8.18
N ASP A 426 10.91 -19.00 9.26
CA ASP A 426 11.44 -20.25 9.81
C ASP A 426 11.12 -21.46 8.90
N PRO A 427 11.91 -22.56 8.98
CA PRO A 427 11.63 -23.78 8.25
C PRO A 427 10.19 -24.30 8.47
N GLY A 428 9.51 -24.69 7.38
CA GLY A 428 8.13 -25.20 7.42
C GLY A 428 7.05 -24.14 7.57
N ARG A 429 7.42 -22.86 7.70
CA ARG A 429 6.49 -21.72 7.79
C ARG A 429 6.21 -21.05 6.44
N TRP A 430 6.75 -21.61 5.35
CA TRP A 430 6.49 -21.20 3.97
C TRP A 430 6.23 -22.45 3.11
N PRO A 431 5.41 -22.38 2.04
CA PRO A 431 5.26 -23.51 1.12
C PRO A 431 6.60 -23.89 0.48
N ASP A 432 6.80 -25.15 0.09
CA ASP A 432 8.10 -25.74 -0.31
C ASP A 432 8.78 -25.14 -1.58
N TYR A 433 9.08 -23.85 -1.57
CA TYR A 433 9.87 -23.09 -2.55
C TYR A 433 10.58 -21.90 -1.87
N ASP A 434 11.40 -21.16 -2.62
CA ASP A 434 12.16 -20.02 -2.08
C ASP A 434 11.23 -18.87 -1.64
N VAL A 435 11.15 -18.64 -0.33
CA VAL A 435 10.43 -17.50 0.27
C VAL A 435 11.04 -16.20 -0.21
N LEU A 436 10.22 -15.20 -0.57
CA LEU A 436 10.73 -13.96 -1.15
C LEU A 436 11.68 -14.23 -2.33
N TRP A 437 11.33 -15.16 -3.21
CA TRP A 437 12.15 -15.49 -4.38
C TRP A 437 12.66 -14.22 -5.09
N ASN A 438 13.96 -14.22 -5.42
CA ASN A 438 14.67 -13.11 -6.05
C ASN A 438 14.75 -11.81 -5.22
N VAL A 439 14.58 -11.87 -3.90
CA VAL A 439 14.86 -10.78 -2.96
C VAL A 439 16.17 -11.10 -2.23
N PRO A 440 17.23 -10.28 -2.37
CA PRO A 440 18.53 -10.54 -1.74
C PRO A 440 18.47 -10.53 -0.20
N ARG A 441 19.28 -11.39 0.43
CA ARG A 441 19.46 -11.45 1.89
C ARG A 441 20.60 -10.50 2.33
N LEU A 442 20.36 -9.75 3.40
CA LEU A 442 21.35 -8.91 4.09
C LEU A 442 22.14 -9.76 5.07
N THR A 443 23.47 -9.62 5.06
CA THR A 443 24.40 -10.21 6.04
C THR A 443 24.64 -9.25 7.20
N SER A 444 25.25 -9.75 8.28
CA SER A 444 25.65 -8.91 9.41
C SER A 444 26.57 -7.74 9.02
N ALA A 445 27.32 -7.86 7.91
CA ALA A 445 28.19 -6.81 7.39
C ALA A 445 27.45 -5.69 6.63
N ASP A 446 26.18 -5.90 6.24
CA ASP A 446 25.37 -4.91 5.55
C ASP A 446 24.71 -3.91 6.52
N PHE A 447 24.70 -4.20 7.83
CA PHE A 447 24.04 -3.39 8.84
C PHE A 447 24.97 -2.31 9.44
N PRO A 448 24.45 -1.12 9.81
CA PRO A 448 23.06 -0.67 9.63
C PRO A 448 22.71 -0.45 8.15
N TYR A 449 21.62 -1.06 7.70
CA TYR A 449 21.21 -1.04 6.30
C TYR A 449 20.25 0.13 6.03
N ARG A 450 20.54 0.90 4.97
CA ARG A 450 19.84 2.16 4.69
C ARG A 450 18.93 2.11 3.47
N GLY A 451 18.86 0.97 2.77
CA GLY A 451 18.07 0.83 1.54
C GLY A 451 16.65 0.31 1.79
N ASN A 452 15.94 0.07 0.69
CA ASN A 452 14.60 -0.51 0.71
C ASN A 452 14.65 -1.92 1.28
N ASN A 453 13.73 -2.24 2.19
CA ASN A 453 13.75 -3.53 2.87
C ASN A 453 12.36 -4.10 3.13
N VAL A 454 12.30 -5.43 3.24
CA VAL A 454 11.11 -6.19 3.62
C VAL A 454 11.43 -7.12 4.79
N ILE A 455 10.61 -7.09 5.85
CA ILE A 455 10.76 -7.95 7.03
C ILE A 455 9.43 -8.65 7.31
N TYR A 456 9.48 -9.98 7.45
CA TYR A 456 8.34 -10.78 7.87
C TYR A 456 8.27 -10.85 9.39
N PHE A 457 7.06 -10.85 9.95
CA PHE A 457 6.77 -11.13 11.35
C PHE A 457 5.84 -12.34 11.43
N ASP A 458 6.28 -13.39 12.13
CA ASP A 458 5.54 -14.62 12.33
C ASP A 458 4.89 -14.68 13.73
N GLY A 459 3.58 -14.92 13.78
CA GLY A 459 2.83 -15.18 15.02
C GLY A 459 2.90 -16.65 15.49
N GLY A 460 3.65 -17.49 14.76
CA GLY A 460 3.85 -18.91 15.01
C GLY A 460 2.76 -19.80 14.40
N PRO A 461 2.98 -21.13 14.39
CA PRO A 461 2.01 -22.08 13.87
C PRO A 461 0.74 -22.14 14.72
N PRO A 462 -0.37 -22.68 14.16
CA PRO A 462 -1.60 -22.89 14.91
C PRO A 462 -1.34 -23.72 16.18
N ARG A 463 -1.70 -23.16 17.33
CA ARG A 463 -1.50 -23.78 18.64
C ARG A 463 -2.57 -23.32 19.63
N PRO A 464 -2.85 -24.10 20.70
CA PRO A 464 -3.71 -23.62 21.78
C PRO A 464 -3.13 -22.36 22.44
N GLU A 465 -3.98 -21.37 22.76
CA GLU A 465 -3.56 -20.19 23.50
C GLU A 465 -3.07 -20.59 24.91
N PRO A 466 -1.87 -20.17 25.33
CA PRO A 466 -1.41 -20.38 26.69
C PRO A 466 -2.42 -19.82 27.70
N GLY A 467 -2.93 -20.68 28.60
CA GLY A 467 -3.94 -20.31 29.58
C GLY A 467 -5.39 -20.34 29.08
N ASN A 468 -5.63 -20.57 27.78
CA ASN A 468 -6.97 -20.75 27.22
C ASN A 468 -6.97 -21.78 26.07
N PRO A 469 -6.93 -23.09 26.40
CA PRO A 469 -6.82 -24.15 25.38
C PRO A 469 -8.01 -24.23 24.39
N SER A 470 -9.11 -23.51 24.66
CA SER A 470 -10.28 -23.46 23.77
C SER A 470 -10.08 -22.54 22.56
N LYS A 471 -9.11 -21.63 22.62
CA LYS A 471 -8.76 -20.72 21.54
C LYS A 471 -7.50 -21.21 20.84
N THR A 472 -7.51 -21.20 19.52
CA THR A 472 -6.31 -21.47 18.71
C THR A 472 -5.72 -20.14 18.24
N ILE A 473 -4.44 -19.93 18.53
CA ILE A 473 -3.63 -18.77 18.12
C ILE A 473 -2.58 -19.19 17.08
N GLY A 474 -1.89 -18.21 16.49
CA GLY A 474 -0.99 -18.44 15.37
C GLY A 474 -1.75 -18.67 14.05
N THR A 475 -1.02 -18.97 12.98
CA THR A 475 -1.56 -19.04 11.62
C THR A 475 -0.85 -20.09 10.77
N ASP A 476 -1.55 -20.67 9.81
CA ASP A 476 -0.96 -21.55 8.80
C ASP A 476 -0.05 -20.79 7.83
N PRO A 477 0.91 -21.45 7.15
CA PRO A 477 1.63 -20.86 6.03
C PRO A 477 0.69 -20.32 4.95
N PRO A 478 1.13 -19.38 4.10
CA PRO A 478 0.30 -18.85 3.01
C PRO A 478 -0.20 -19.96 2.07
N PRO A 479 -1.51 -20.02 1.75
CA PRO A 479 -2.07 -21.06 0.90
C PRO A 479 -1.69 -20.84 -0.58
N LEU A 480 -1.41 -21.92 -1.31
CA LEU A 480 -1.10 -21.85 -2.75
C LEU A 480 -2.32 -21.54 -3.62
N ILE A 481 -3.53 -21.81 -3.12
CA ILE A 481 -4.78 -21.62 -3.85
C ILE A 481 -5.26 -20.17 -3.78
N ASN A 482 -6.18 -19.78 -4.66
CA ASN A 482 -6.84 -18.45 -4.65
C ASN A 482 -7.88 -18.35 -3.51
N GLN A 483 -7.47 -18.60 -2.26
CA GLN A 483 -8.29 -18.46 -1.07
C GLN A 483 -7.40 -18.00 0.10
N PRO A 484 -7.90 -17.19 1.04
CA PRO A 484 -7.14 -16.84 2.23
C PRO A 484 -7.02 -18.04 3.19
N ASN A 485 -6.12 -17.93 4.15
CA ASN A 485 -6.21 -18.73 5.37
C ASN A 485 -7.53 -18.45 6.09
N ARG A 486 -8.06 -19.47 6.79
CA ARG A 486 -9.37 -19.44 7.45
C ARG A 486 -9.36 -19.99 8.87
N VAL A 487 -8.23 -20.54 9.30
CA VAL A 487 -8.09 -21.31 10.54
C VAL A 487 -7.19 -20.55 11.49
N ALA A 488 -7.43 -20.72 12.79
CA ALA A 488 -6.71 -20.10 13.89
C ALA A 488 -6.84 -18.56 13.90
N GLN A 489 -5.77 -17.85 14.26
CA GLN A 489 -5.76 -16.41 14.43
C GLN A 489 -5.34 -15.73 13.13
N ASP A 490 -6.07 -14.67 12.77
CA ASP A 490 -5.64 -13.77 11.70
C ASP A 490 -4.40 -12.98 12.16
N PRO A 491 -3.24 -13.16 11.50
CA PRO A 491 -1.99 -12.53 11.92
C PRO A 491 -1.86 -11.11 11.39
N HIS A 492 -2.87 -10.52 10.73
CA HIS A 492 -2.78 -9.20 10.10
C HIS A 492 -2.27 -8.10 11.06
N GLY A 493 -2.54 -8.21 12.36
CA GLY A 493 -2.03 -7.29 13.39
C GLY A 493 -0.62 -7.62 13.92
N ALA A 494 0.00 -8.74 13.53
CA ALA A 494 1.19 -9.29 14.17
C ALA A 494 2.40 -8.35 14.16
N PRO A 495 2.73 -7.64 13.05
CA PRO A 495 3.78 -6.63 13.09
C PRO A 495 3.47 -5.50 14.09
N GLY A 496 2.22 -5.02 14.14
CA GLY A 496 1.82 -3.98 15.09
C GLY A 496 1.93 -4.41 16.56
N GLY A 497 1.81 -5.70 16.85
CA GLY A 497 2.02 -6.27 18.18
C GLY A 497 3.49 -6.46 18.57
N ALA A 498 4.43 -6.36 17.61
CA ALA A 498 5.86 -6.60 17.84
C ALA A 498 6.59 -5.30 18.20
N SER A 499 7.22 -5.24 19.38
CA SER A 499 8.06 -4.10 19.78
C SER A 499 9.21 -3.85 18.81
N LEU A 500 9.72 -4.91 18.18
CA LEU A 500 10.78 -4.83 17.19
C LEU A 500 10.31 -4.14 15.90
N ALA A 501 9.08 -4.38 15.46
CA ALA A 501 8.48 -3.71 14.30
C ALA A 501 8.31 -2.20 14.55
N ILE A 502 7.83 -1.83 15.75
CA ILE A 502 7.71 -0.44 16.18
C ILE A 502 9.09 0.24 16.19
N ALA A 503 10.12 -0.44 16.74
CA ALA A 503 11.48 0.06 16.75
C ALA A 503 12.06 0.21 15.34
N GLN A 504 11.81 -0.75 14.45
CA GLN A 504 12.20 -0.69 13.04
C GLN A 504 11.56 0.52 12.35
N THR A 505 10.24 0.72 12.49
CA THR A 505 9.55 1.89 11.92
C THR A 505 10.14 3.18 12.47
N SER A 506 10.37 3.27 13.78
CA SER A 506 10.94 4.48 14.39
C SER A 506 12.37 4.79 13.92
N THR A 507 13.22 3.77 13.83
CA THR A 507 14.62 3.91 13.38
C THR A 507 14.74 4.15 11.88
N PHE A 508 13.77 3.67 11.09
CA PHE A 508 13.68 3.95 9.67
C PHE A 508 13.13 5.35 9.40
N LEU A 509 12.07 5.79 10.07
CA LEU A 509 11.41 7.09 9.83
C LEU A 509 12.07 8.24 10.61
N GLN A 510 13.33 8.52 10.29
CA GLN A 510 14.12 9.64 10.80
C GLN A 510 15.14 10.09 9.76
N PRO A 511 15.72 11.30 9.90
CA PRO A 511 16.85 11.73 9.09
C PRO A 511 17.97 10.69 9.11
N ASN A 512 18.45 10.29 7.94
CA ASN A 512 19.39 9.17 7.81
C ASN A 512 18.89 7.89 8.49
N GLY A 513 17.61 7.55 8.33
CA GLY A 513 17.05 6.32 8.87
C GLY A 513 17.70 5.05 8.32
N TYR A 514 17.61 3.97 9.10
CA TYR A 514 18.21 2.67 8.79
C TYR A 514 17.44 1.54 9.49
N ILE A 515 17.69 0.30 9.10
CA ILE A 515 17.33 -0.89 9.87
C ILE A 515 18.59 -1.53 10.48
N SER A 516 18.46 -2.01 11.72
CA SER A 516 19.50 -2.77 12.43
C SER A 516 19.53 -4.22 11.94
N ASP A 517 20.49 -5.02 12.44
CA ASP A 517 20.46 -6.47 12.25
C ASP A 517 19.30 -7.08 13.07
N LEU A 518 18.13 -7.17 12.44
CA LEU A 518 16.91 -7.68 13.04
C LEU A 518 16.88 -9.20 12.94
N CYS A 519 16.71 -9.87 14.08
CA CYS A 519 16.51 -11.33 14.15
C CYS A 519 17.64 -12.11 13.43
N PRO A 520 18.91 -12.00 13.87
CA PRO A 520 20.05 -12.52 13.12
C PRO A 520 20.12 -14.05 13.04
N THR A 521 19.41 -14.74 13.94
CA THR A 521 19.49 -16.21 14.10
C THR A 521 18.16 -16.92 13.90
N SER A 522 17.08 -16.19 13.56
CA SER A 522 15.73 -16.74 13.40
C SER A 522 14.87 -15.80 12.56
N ALA A 523 13.64 -16.21 12.21
CA ALA A 523 12.64 -15.25 11.76
C ALA A 523 12.34 -14.19 12.84
N CYS A 524 11.77 -13.06 12.41
CA CYS A 524 11.21 -12.10 13.35
C CYS A 524 9.81 -12.53 13.76
N TYR A 525 9.49 -12.30 15.03
CA TYR A 525 8.27 -12.80 15.66
C TYR A 525 7.33 -11.66 16.08
N GLY A 526 6.03 -11.94 15.99
CA GLY A 526 4.94 -11.11 16.48
C GLY A 526 3.98 -11.91 17.37
N ASP A 527 2.89 -11.28 17.85
CA ASP A 527 1.82 -11.95 18.61
C ASP A 527 2.28 -12.86 19.78
N ALA A 528 3.28 -12.40 20.54
CA ALA A 528 3.88 -13.11 21.67
C ALA A 528 4.47 -14.50 21.33
N TRP A 529 4.77 -14.76 20.05
CA TRP A 529 5.55 -15.91 19.62
C TRP A 529 7.04 -15.71 19.94
N ASP A 530 7.69 -16.75 20.46
CA ASP A 530 9.09 -16.74 20.86
C ASP A 530 9.96 -17.73 20.06
N GLY A 531 9.38 -18.36 19.02
CA GLY A 531 10.06 -19.39 18.23
C GLY A 531 10.11 -20.76 18.91
N SER A 532 9.55 -20.92 20.11
CA SER A 532 9.47 -22.21 20.77
C SER A 532 8.40 -23.07 20.09
N LEU A 533 8.83 -24.02 19.26
CA LEU A 533 7.95 -25.08 18.77
C LEU A 533 7.25 -25.76 19.96
N PRO A 534 5.99 -26.19 19.81
CA PRO A 534 5.52 -27.36 20.55
C PRO A 534 6.41 -28.58 20.26
#